data_AF-A0A235HSK7-F1
#
_entry.id   AF-A0A235HSK7-F1
#
_cell.length_a   1.000
_cell.length_b   1.000
_cell.length_c   1.000
_cell.angle_alpha   90.00
_cell.angle_beta   90.00
_cell.angle_gamma   90.00
#
_symmetry.space_group_name_H-M   'P 1'
#
loop_
_entity.id
_entity.type
_entity.pdbx_description
1 polymer ?
#
loop_
_entity_poly.entity_id
_entity_poly.type
_entity_poly.pdbx_seq_one_letter_code
_entity_poly.pdbx_strand_id
1 'polypeptide(L)'
;MIAKKLNIAAGYAFIDARIDQDRVFPVGNQLNNAPQHTVGLWTSYEIQSSTFKGLGFGLGLFYVGERQGDLANSYSFPSYVRTDASIFYKRDRFRAALGVKNLFDVEYFDSSYGRNRVFYGEPLTLQGTISLEL
;
A
#
# COMPACT_ATOMS: atom_id res chain seq x y z
N MET A 1 -12.59 25.13 11.62
CA MET A 1 -13.52 24.16 10.99
C MET A 1 -12.71 23.18 10.17
N ILE A 2 -12.67 21.90 10.56
CA ILE A 2 -12.02 20.84 9.75
C ILE A 2 -12.76 20.77 8.41
N ALA A 3 -12.02 20.80 7.31
CA ALA A 3 -12.55 21.01 5.97
C ALA A 3 -13.64 19.98 5.62
N LYS A 4 -14.85 20.47 5.32
CA LYS A 4 -15.95 19.63 4.80
C LYS A 4 -15.43 18.91 3.56
N LYS A 5 -15.41 17.56 3.60
CA LYS A 5 -14.91 16.63 2.56
C LYS A 5 -13.40 16.34 2.51
N LEU A 6 -12.69 16.50 3.64
CA LEU A 6 -11.43 15.80 3.88
C LEU A 6 -11.73 14.41 4.47
N ASN A 7 -11.15 13.36 3.89
CA ASN A 7 -11.17 12.02 4.46
C ASN A 7 -9.73 11.58 4.74
N ILE A 8 -9.50 10.99 5.90
CA ILE A 8 -8.21 10.43 6.29
C ILE A 8 -8.46 9.00 6.80
N ALA A 9 -7.69 8.05 6.29
CA ALA A 9 -7.61 6.69 6.80
C ALA A 9 -6.15 6.40 7.13
N ALA A 10 -5.89 5.86 8.32
CA ALA A 10 -4.54 5.51 8.75
C ALA A 10 -4.57 4.19 9.51
N GLY A 11 -3.47 3.44 9.43
CA GLY A 11 -3.29 2.19 10.13
C GLY A 11 -1.81 1.91 10.39
N TYR A 12 -1.55 1.24 11.50
CA TYR A 12 -0.24 0.73 11.88
C TYR A 12 -0.41 -0.70 12.40
N ALA A 13 0.50 -1.59 12.04
CA ALA A 13 0.55 -2.93 12.59
C ALA A 13 1.94 -3.25 13.11
N PHE A 14 1.98 -3.89 14.28
CA PHE A 14 3.15 -4.57 14.82
C PHE A 14 2.92 -6.08 14.79
N ILE A 15 3.81 -6.82 14.13
CA ILE A 15 3.68 -8.28 13.97
C ILE A 15 4.99 -8.97 14.36
N ASP A 16 5.01 -9.65 15.51
CA ASP A 16 6.14 -10.52 15.87
C ASP A 16 5.79 -11.98 15.58
N ALA A 17 5.89 -12.37 14.31
CA ALA A 17 5.59 -13.72 13.86
C ALA A 17 6.87 -14.57 13.85
N ARG A 18 6.91 -15.62 14.69
CA ARG A 18 8.08 -16.49 14.87
C ARG A 18 7.71 -17.95 14.84
N ILE A 19 8.70 -18.79 14.50
CA ILE A 19 8.60 -20.24 14.62
C ILE A 19 8.61 -20.62 16.10
N ASP A 20 7.49 -21.16 16.58
CA ASP A 20 7.38 -21.69 17.95
C ASP A 20 7.93 -23.12 18.04
N GLN A 21 7.60 -23.98 17.07
CA GLN A 21 8.08 -25.37 17.00
C GLN A 21 8.24 -25.82 15.55
N ASP A 22 9.39 -26.38 15.20
CA ASP A 22 9.67 -26.96 13.89
C ASP A 22 10.79 -28.02 14.00
N ARG A 23 10.91 -28.91 13.00
CA ARG A 23 11.94 -29.98 12.97
C ARG A 23 13.11 -29.67 12.04
N VAL A 24 12.94 -28.70 11.15
CA VAL A 24 13.83 -28.32 10.06
C VAL A 24 14.40 -26.93 10.31
N PHE A 25 13.54 -25.97 10.66
CA PHE A 25 13.92 -24.57 10.86
C PHE A 25 14.14 -24.25 12.35
N PRO A 26 15.07 -23.33 12.67
CA PRO A 26 15.31 -22.93 14.05
C PRO A 26 14.08 -22.30 14.72
N VAL A 27 13.79 -22.72 15.96
CA VAL A 27 12.82 -22.06 16.83
C VAL A 27 13.28 -20.62 17.12
N GLY A 28 12.34 -19.67 17.07
CA GLY A 28 12.58 -18.24 17.28
C GLY A 28 12.87 -17.45 16.00
N ASN A 29 13.16 -18.12 14.88
CA ASN A 29 13.28 -17.47 13.57
C ASN A 29 11.97 -16.77 13.20
N GLN A 30 12.09 -15.59 12.59
CA GLN A 30 10.94 -14.85 12.08
C GLN A 30 10.34 -15.56 10.87
N LEU A 31 9.02 -15.51 10.72
CA LEU A 31 8.38 -15.98 9.50
C LEU A 31 8.77 -15.08 8.32
N ASN A 32 9.01 -15.68 7.16
CA ASN A 32 9.27 -14.91 5.95
C ASN A 32 8.03 -14.15 5.48
N ASN A 33 8.23 -13.05 4.77
CA ASN A 33 7.17 -12.13 4.34
C ASN A 33 6.34 -11.49 5.48
N ALA A 34 6.75 -11.64 6.74
CA ALA A 34 6.09 -11.03 7.90
C ALA A 34 6.91 -9.83 8.43
N PRO A 35 6.71 -8.61 7.90
CA PRO A 35 7.37 -7.42 8.41
C PRO A 35 6.88 -7.11 9.83
N GLN A 36 7.80 -6.73 10.72
CA GLN A 36 7.42 -6.36 12.09
C GLN A 36 6.61 -5.08 12.15
N HIS A 37 6.84 -4.14 11.24
CA HIS A 37 6.17 -2.85 11.20
C HIS A 37 5.60 -2.60 9.81
N THR A 38 4.32 -2.24 9.76
CA THR A 38 3.70 -1.69 8.55
C THR A 38 2.90 -0.45 8.91
N VAL A 39 2.89 0.53 8.01
CA VAL A 39 2.10 1.76 8.15
C VAL A 39 1.38 2.01 6.83
N GLY A 40 0.11 2.37 6.92
CA GLY A 40 -0.66 2.88 5.79
C GLY A 40 -1.32 4.21 6.17
N LEU A 41 -1.20 5.21 5.30
CA LEU A 41 -1.91 6.48 5.41
C LEU A 41 -2.52 6.79 4.05
N TRP A 42 -3.79 7.13 4.02
CA TRP A 42 -4.49 7.59 2.84
C TRP A 42 -5.28 8.85 3.19
N THR A 43 -5.09 9.91 2.40
CA THR A 43 -5.84 11.15 2.55
C THR A 43 -6.50 11.48 1.22
N SER A 44 -7.77 11.89 1.25
CA SER A 44 -8.46 12.41 0.08
C SER A 44 -9.24 13.68 0.38
N TYR A 45 -9.31 14.56 -0.60
CA TYR A 45 -10.01 15.83 -0.50
C TYR A 45 -10.79 16.12 -1.77
N GLU A 46 -12.04 16.54 -1.61
CA GLU A 46 -12.90 17.01 -2.70
C GLU A 46 -13.00 18.54 -2.64
N ILE A 47 -12.74 19.20 -3.76
CA ILE A 47 -12.81 20.66 -3.86
C ILE A 47 -14.25 21.14 -3.63
N GLN A 48 -14.38 22.15 -2.76
CA GLN A 48 -15.67 22.74 -2.38
C GLN A 48 -16.04 24.00 -3.18
N SER A 49 -15.14 24.55 -4.00
CA SER A 49 -15.45 25.73 -4.82
C SER A 49 -16.46 25.40 -5.92
N SER A 50 -17.29 26.38 -6.29
CA SER A 50 -18.35 26.19 -7.30
C SER A 50 -17.79 25.75 -8.66
N THR A 51 -16.66 26.32 -9.09
CA THR A 51 -16.03 26.03 -10.38
C THR A 51 -15.50 24.59 -10.49
N PHE A 52 -15.01 24.01 -9.39
CA PHE A 52 -14.39 22.68 -9.38
C PHE A 52 -15.15 21.66 -8.52
N LYS A 53 -16.42 21.94 -8.23
CA LYS A 53 -17.26 21.07 -7.40
C LYS A 53 -17.28 19.66 -7.99
N GLY A 54 -16.93 18.67 -7.17
CA GLY A 54 -16.88 17.26 -7.55
C GLY A 54 -15.51 16.77 -8.02
N LEU A 55 -14.54 17.65 -8.26
CA LEU A 55 -13.13 17.28 -8.46
C LEU A 55 -12.49 16.97 -7.10
N GLY A 56 -11.75 15.88 -7.02
CA GLY A 56 -11.01 15.51 -5.82
C GLY A 56 -9.72 14.77 -6.10
N PHE A 57 -8.87 14.74 -5.08
CA PHE A 57 -7.54 14.17 -5.11
C PHE A 57 -7.35 13.24 -3.92
N GLY A 58 -6.51 12.23 -4.10
CA GLY A 58 -6.08 11.33 -3.04
C GLY A 58 -4.58 11.12 -3.08
N LEU A 59 -3.96 10.98 -1.91
CA LEU A 59 -2.55 10.65 -1.73
C LEU A 59 -2.42 9.60 -0.64
N GLY A 60 -1.65 8.56 -0.92
CA GLY A 60 -1.37 7.45 -0.02
C GLY A 60 0.11 7.27 0.23
N LEU A 61 0.47 6.93 1.46
CA LEU A 61 1.82 6.53 1.87
C LEU A 61 1.75 5.18 2.56
N PHE A 62 2.54 4.23 2.09
CA PHE A 62 2.59 2.87 2.60
C PHE A 62 4.02 2.48 2.93
N TYR A 63 4.29 2.16 4.19
CA TYR A 63 5.57 1.65 4.65
C TYR A 63 5.47 0.17 4.98
N VAL A 64 6.46 -0.58 4.54
CA VAL A 64 6.67 -1.98 4.93
C VAL A 64 8.10 -2.12 5.42
N GLY A 65 8.24 -2.59 6.66
CA GLY A 65 9.54 -2.80 7.30
C GLY A 65 10.37 -3.91 6.65
N GLU A 66 11.62 -4.00 7.09
CA GLU A 66 12.48 -5.12 6.75
C GLU A 66 11.81 -6.43 7.18
N ARG A 67 11.96 -7.48 6.35
CA ARG A 67 11.40 -8.80 6.63
C ARG A 67 12.24 -9.90 6.03
N GLN A 68 12.17 -11.08 6.63
CA GLN A 68 12.91 -12.24 6.17
C GLN A 68 12.35 -12.77 4.85
N GLY A 69 13.25 -13.23 3.98
CA GLY A 69 12.89 -13.84 2.70
C GLY A 69 12.71 -15.36 2.74
N ASP A 70 13.19 -16.01 3.81
CA ASP A 70 12.99 -17.44 4.07
C ASP A 70 12.90 -17.76 5.58
N LEU A 71 12.42 -18.97 5.89
CA LEU A 71 12.26 -19.45 7.27
C LEU A 71 13.59 -19.76 7.96
N ALA A 72 14.66 -19.95 7.20
CA ALA A 72 16.02 -20.05 7.73
C ALA A 72 16.58 -18.70 8.18
N ASN A 73 15.92 -17.58 7.82
CA ASN A 73 16.37 -16.21 8.03
C ASN A 73 17.76 -15.96 7.43
N SER A 74 18.02 -16.55 6.25
CA SER A 74 19.31 -16.49 5.56
C SER A 74 19.48 -15.23 4.70
N TYR A 75 18.40 -14.49 4.49
CA TYR A 75 18.39 -13.17 3.83
C TYR A 75 17.11 -12.41 4.18
N SER A 76 17.17 -11.08 4.09
CA SER A 76 16.03 -10.20 4.29
C SER A 76 15.78 -9.31 3.07
N PHE A 77 14.56 -8.79 2.96
CA PHE A 77 14.20 -7.72 2.04
C PHE A 77 14.28 -6.39 2.77
N PRO A 78 14.92 -5.36 2.16
CA PRO A 78 14.97 -4.04 2.76
C PRO A 78 13.55 -3.47 2.91
N SER A 79 13.38 -2.60 3.90
CA SER A 79 12.14 -1.83 4.04
C SER A 79 11.93 -0.90 2.84
N TYR A 80 10.67 -0.56 2.56
CA TYR A 80 10.33 0.39 1.50
C TYR A 80 9.17 1.31 1.90
N VAL A 81 9.09 2.46 1.22
CA VAL A 81 7.95 3.37 1.25
C VAL A 81 7.41 3.49 -0.16
N ARG A 82 6.12 3.23 -0.34
CA ARG A 82 5.39 3.42 -1.60
C ARG A 82 4.39 4.56 -1.47
N THR A 83 4.34 5.39 -2.52
CA THR A 83 3.35 6.46 -2.63
C THR A 83 2.35 6.13 -3.71
N ASP A 84 1.07 6.22 -3.40
CA ASP A 84 -0.03 6.07 -4.36
C ASP A 84 -0.79 7.39 -4.46
N ALA A 85 -1.43 7.66 -5.59
CA ALA A 85 -2.20 8.88 -5.81
C ALA A 85 -3.48 8.60 -6.60
N SER A 86 -4.44 9.52 -6.52
CA SER A 86 -5.64 9.48 -7.35
C SER A 86 -6.17 10.87 -7.65
N ILE A 87 -6.84 10.99 -8.79
CA ILE A 87 -7.71 12.11 -9.12
C ILE A 87 -9.07 11.55 -9.53
N PHE A 88 -10.14 12.20 -9.10
CA PHE A 88 -11.49 11.79 -9.48
C PHE A 88 -12.38 12.99 -9.71
N TYR A 89 -13.40 12.80 -10.56
CA TYR A 89 -14.46 13.74 -10.77
C TYR A 89 -15.80 13.04 -10.62
N LYS A 90 -16.73 13.67 -9.90
CA LYS A 90 -18.11 13.20 -9.79
C LYS A 90 -19.09 14.35 -10.03
N ARG A 91 -20.14 14.06 -10.79
CA ARG A 91 -21.23 14.99 -11.04
C ARG A 91 -22.52 14.21 -11.29
N ASP A 92 -23.56 14.54 -10.55
CA ASP A 92 -24.85 13.86 -10.60
C ASP A 92 -24.67 12.34 -10.45
N ARG A 93 -24.99 11.57 -11.48
CA ARG A 93 -24.86 10.11 -11.49
C ARG A 93 -23.55 9.60 -12.10
N PHE A 94 -22.70 10.51 -12.60
CA PHE A 94 -21.46 10.19 -13.30
C PHE A 94 -20.26 10.30 -12.37
N ARG A 95 -19.35 9.33 -12.47
CA ARG A 95 -18.03 9.40 -11.84
C ARG A 95 -16.94 8.85 -12.76
N ALA A 96 -15.83 9.57 -12.82
CA ALA A 96 -14.58 9.14 -13.45
C ALA A 96 -13.44 9.25 -12.45
N ALA A 97 -12.51 8.30 -12.48
CA ALA A 97 -11.34 8.30 -11.62
C ALA A 97 -10.11 7.74 -12.34
N LEU A 98 -8.95 8.29 -11.99
CA LEU A 98 -7.63 7.79 -12.36
C LEU A 98 -6.81 7.61 -11.08
N GLY A 99 -6.35 6.39 -10.86
CA GLY A 99 -5.41 6.04 -9.80
C GLY A 99 -4.02 5.76 -10.36
N VAL A 100 -3.01 6.13 -9.60
CA VAL A 100 -1.60 5.80 -9.84
C VAL A 100 -1.09 5.06 -8.61
N LYS A 101 -0.70 3.80 -8.76
CA LYS A 101 0.03 3.06 -7.74
C LYS A 101 1.52 3.20 -7.99
N ASN A 102 2.31 3.25 -6.92
CA ASN A 102 3.76 3.38 -7.00
C ASN A 102 4.18 4.61 -7.83
N LEU A 103 3.69 5.79 -7.45
CA LEU A 103 3.84 7.06 -8.17
C LEU A 103 5.31 7.42 -8.48
N PHE A 104 6.25 6.99 -7.64
CA PHE A 104 7.68 7.26 -7.79
C PHE A 104 8.46 6.09 -8.37
N ASP A 105 7.77 5.04 -8.84
CA ASP A 105 8.35 3.85 -9.45
C ASP A 105 9.47 3.23 -8.58
N VAL A 106 9.22 3.12 -7.27
CA VAL A 106 10.19 2.52 -6.37
C VAL A 106 10.28 1.02 -6.64
N GLU A 107 11.49 0.49 -6.74
CA GLU A 107 11.72 -0.96 -6.81
C GLU A 107 11.68 -1.54 -5.40
N TYR A 108 10.87 -2.57 -5.20
CA TYR A 108 10.76 -3.28 -3.94
C TYR A 108 10.44 -4.75 -4.17
N PHE A 109 10.73 -5.58 -3.18
CA PHE A 109 10.30 -6.97 -3.15
C PHE A 109 8.93 -7.06 -2.50
N ASP A 110 8.01 -7.80 -3.11
CA ASP A 110 6.65 -8.02 -2.60
C ASP A 110 6.57 -9.28 -1.74
N SER A 111 7.09 -10.40 -2.24
CA SER A 111 7.02 -11.67 -1.54
C SER A 111 8.07 -12.67 -2.03
N SER A 112 8.29 -13.72 -1.23
CA SER A 112 9.09 -14.88 -1.64
C SER A 112 8.54 -16.21 -1.15
N TYR A 113 8.84 -17.25 -1.92
CA TYR A 113 8.71 -18.65 -1.52
C TYR A 113 10.10 -19.31 -1.52
N GLY A 114 11.02 -18.72 -0.75
CA GLY A 114 12.43 -19.09 -0.69
C GLY A 114 13.30 -18.38 -1.74
N ARG A 115 14.63 -18.61 -1.64
CA ARG A 115 15.66 -17.86 -2.39
C ARG A 115 15.52 -17.92 -3.92
N ASN A 116 14.91 -18.98 -4.44
CA ASN A 116 14.77 -19.20 -5.88
C ASN A 116 13.46 -18.64 -6.46
N ARG A 117 12.58 -18.09 -5.63
CA ARG A 117 11.27 -17.56 -6.04
C ARG A 117 10.99 -16.28 -5.27
N VAL A 118 11.51 -15.18 -5.81
CA VAL A 118 11.34 -13.82 -5.28
C VAL A 118 10.57 -12.99 -6.28
N PHE A 119 9.52 -12.30 -5.82
CA PHE A 119 8.64 -11.47 -6.63
C PHE A 119 8.89 -10.00 -6.34
N TYR A 120 9.07 -9.22 -7.40
CA TYR A 120 9.10 -7.77 -7.32
C TYR A 120 7.68 -7.22 -7.17
N GLY A 121 7.59 -6.10 -6.46
CA GLY A 121 6.36 -5.32 -6.41
C GLY A 121 5.96 -4.78 -7.78
N GLU A 122 4.68 -4.43 -7.91
CA GLU A 122 4.18 -3.80 -9.12
C GLU A 122 4.93 -2.48 -9.38
N PRO A 123 5.42 -2.24 -10.61
CA PRO A 123 5.97 -0.95 -11.01
C PRO A 123 4.86 0.10 -11.03
N LEU A 124 5.19 1.34 -11.39
CA LEU A 124 4.20 2.40 -11.59
C LEU A 124 3.04 1.91 -12.45
N THR A 125 1.83 1.91 -11.86
CA THR A 125 0.64 1.31 -12.48
C THR A 125 -0.51 2.31 -12.50
N LEU A 126 -1.10 2.50 -13.69
CA LEU A 126 -2.25 3.38 -13.91
C LEU A 126 -3.55 2.58 -13.95
N GLN A 127 -4.59 3.07 -13.27
CA GLN A 127 -5.91 2.44 -13.25
C GLN A 127 -7.02 3.47 -13.46
N GLY A 128 -7.81 3.28 -14.51
CA GLY A 128 -8.95 4.13 -14.83
C GLY A 128 -10.28 3.48 -14.48
N THR A 129 -11.26 4.26 -14.03
CA THR A 129 -12.64 3.77 -13.81
C THR A 129 -13.66 4.82 -14.21
N ILE A 130 -14.74 4.39 -14.85
CA ILE A 130 -15.90 5.19 -15.19
C ILE A 130 -17.14 4.44 -14.68
N SER A 131 -18.06 5.16 -14.02
CA SER A 131 -19.30 4.58 -13.50
C SER A 131 -20.49 5.53 -13.67
N LEU A 132 -21.66 4.97 -13.94
CA LEU A 132 -22.95 5.65 -14.01
C LEU A 132 -23.95 4.91 -13.13
N GLU A 133 -24.56 5.60 -12.17
CA GLU A 133 -25.66 5.04 -11.38
C GLU A 133 -26.99 5.21 -12.15
N LEU A 134 -27.77 4.13 -12.27
CA LEU A 134 -29.04 4.08 -13.01
C LEU A 134 -30.23 4.44 -12.12
#